data_AF-A0A7W2IJG1-F1
#
_entry.id   AF-A0A7W2IJG1-F1
#
_cell.length_a   1.000
_cell.length_b   1.000
_cell.length_c   1.000
_cell.angle_alpha   90.00
_cell.angle_beta   90.00
_cell.angle_gamma   90.00
#
_symmetry.space_group_name_H-M   'P 1'
#
loop_
_entity.id
_entity.type
_entity.pdbx_description
1 polymer ?
#
loop_
_entity_poly.entity_id
_entity_poly.type
_entity_poly.pdbx_seq_one_letter_code
_entity_poly.pdbx_strand_id
1 'polypeptide(L)'
;MSNAPIGISLERLLASVRWLEQRSRAVGLPPVLARLPMRWLCWHYCRMLQTKIVRMRRISTKFRRWVVVVRQMAAIGAERLEMLDLDKGLTDAVESTRQSLWELRDCCLEIDTMFAQLGYVSARLQRRQQELLQAISDSCELAGVLQAELSAHDNAVLARLRDLRAQELAACGPLPGG
;
A
#
# COMPACT_ATOMS: atom_id res chain seq x y z
N MET A 1 13.62 -1.41 6.73
CA MET A 1 13.95 -0.10 6.10
C MET A 1 13.36 0.97 6.99
N SER A 2 14.18 1.91 7.44
CA SER A 2 13.86 2.82 8.54
C SER A 2 12.92 3.95 8.08
N ASN A 3 11.63 3.84 8.38
CA ASN A 3 10.63 4.90 8.12
C ASN A 3 10.75 6.11 9.08
N ALA A 4 11.67 6.07 10.05
CA ALA A 4 12.06 7.23 10.84
C ALA A 4 13.10 8.07 10.06
N PRO A 5 12.65 8.97 9.16
CA PRO A 5 12.88 10.39 9.42
C PRO A 5 11.80 11.35 8.85
N ILE A 6 10.72 10.85 8.23
CA ILE A 6 9.76 11.73 7.55
C ILE A 6 8.95 12.55 8.56
N GLY A 7 8.43 11.91 9.62
CA GLY A 7 7.74 12.61 10.71
C GLY A 7 8.64 13.67 11.37
N ILE A 8 9.86 13.29 11.75
CA ILE A 8 10.81 14.19 12.42
C ILE A 8 11.23 15.37 11.53
N SER A 9 11.46 15.14 10.23
CA SER A 9 11.83 16.21 9.30
C SER A 9 10.67 17.16 9.02
N LEU A 10 9.44 16.65 8.96
CA LEU A 10 8.26 17.48 8.79
C LEU A 10 7.91 18.28 10.05
N GLU A 11 8.02 17.67 11.24
CA GLU A 11 7.86 18.39 12.52
C GLU A 11 8.84 19.55 12.64
N ARG A 12 10.11 19.34 12.29
CA ARG A 12 11.11 20.43 12.25
C ARG A 12 10.75 21.50 11.23
N LEU A 13 10.23 21.11 10.08
CA LEU A 13 9.80 22.03 9.04
C LEU A 13 8.57 22.86 9.46
N LEU A 14 7.62 22.24 10.17
CA LEU A 14 6.47 22.93 10.73
C LEU A 14 6.85 23.85 11.90
N ALA A 15 7.77 23.43 12.76
CA ALA A 15 8.29 24.25 13.83
C ALA A 15 9.01 25.49 13.29
N SER A 16 9.81 25.33 12.24
CA SER A 16 10.47 26.45 11.56
C SER A 16 9.48 27.37 10.85
N VAL A 17 8.43 26.84 10.24
CA VAL A 17 7.34 27.64 9.65
C VAL A 17 6.56 28.42 10.73
N ARG A 18 6.24 27.80 11.88
CA ARG A 18 5.64 28.50 13.04
C ARG A 18 6.52 29.63 13.54
N TRP A 19 7.82 29.38 13.69
CA TRP A 19 8.77 30.38 14.12
C TRP A 19 8.84 31.55 13.12
N LEU A 20 8.83 31.25 11.83
CA LEU A 20 8.83 32.27 10.78
C LEU A 20 7.53 33.10 10.80
N GLU A 21 6.38 32.47 11.05
CA GLU A 21 5.09 33.16 11.20
C GLU A 21 5.09 34.08 12.42
N GLN A 22 5.57 33.61 13.57
CA GLN A 22 5.68 34.42 14.78
C GLN A 22 6.61 35.62 14.58
N ARG A 23 7.77 35.39 13.95
CA ARG A 23 8.75 36.44 13.66
C ARG A 23 8.21 37.47 12.66
N SER A 24 7.51 37.02 11.62
CA SER A 24 6.90 37.93 10.64
C SER A 24 5.78 38.78 11.25
N ARG A 25 4.96 38.21 12.14
CA ARG A 25 3.98 38.99 12.93
C ARG A 25 4.66 39.99 13.85
N ALA A 26 5.77 39.62 14.50
CA ALA A 26 6.53 40.51 15.38
C ALA A 26 7.16 41.71 14.63
N VAL A 27 7.47 41.54 13.34
CA VAL A 27 7.99 42.61 12.45
C VAL A 27 6.85 43.49 11.88
N GLY A 28 5.59 43.22 12.25
CA GLY A 28 4.45 44.02 11.82
C GLY A 28 3.94 43.70 10.41
N LEU A 29 4.29 42.53 9.85
CA LEU A 29 3.75 42.13 8.55
C LEU A 29 2.23 41.91 8.64
N PRO A 30 1.49 42.29 7.58
CA PRO A 30 0.10 41.94 7.43
C PRO A 30 -0.12 40.43 7.61
N PRO A 31 -1.21 40.02 8.29
CA PRO A 31 -1.48 38.61 8.60
C PRO A 31 -1.59 37.72 7.35
N VAL A 32 -1.92 38.31 6.20
CA VAL A 32 -1.96 37.60 4.90
C VAL A 32 -0.56 37.17 4.46
N LEU A 33 0.44 38.02 4.64
CA LEU A 33 1.83 37.75 4.27
C LEU A 33 2.50 36.82 5.30
N ALA A 34 2.17 36.95 6.58
CA ALA A 34 2.65 36.05 7.64
C ALA A 34 2.22 34.59 7.41
N ARG A 35 1.09 34.35 6.71
CA ARG A 35 0.59 33.01 6.39
C ARG A 35 1.09 32.43 5.04
N LEU A 36 1.84 33.18 4.24
CA LEU A 36 2.38 32.70 2.96
C LEU A 36 3.19 31.39 3.08
N PRO A 37 4.11 31.24 4.06
CA PRO A 37 4.90 30.02 4.20
C PRO A 37 4.01 28.79 4.39
N MET A 38 2.92 28.95 5.15
CA MET A 38 1.97 27.90 5.44
C MET A 38 1.13 27.53 4.20
N ARG A 39 0.69 28.52 3.42
CA ARG A 39 -0.03 28.30 2.16
C ARG A 39 0.86 27.61 1.13
N TRP A 40 2.12 28.01 1.03
CA TRP A 40 3.11 27.37 0.16
C TRP A 40 3.34 25.91 0.55
N LEU A 41 3.49 25.65 1.85
CA LEU A 41 3.68 24.29 2.35
C LEU A 41 2.48 23.39 2.06
N CYS A 42 1.26 23.90 2.29
CA CYS A 42 0.03 23.18 1.94
C CYS A 42 -0.02 22.87 0.44
N TRP A 43 0.34 23.82 -0.42
CA TRP A 43 0.39 23.60 -1.86
C TRP A 43 1.42 22.54 -2.26
N HIS A 44 2.64 22.62 -1.70
CA HIS A 44 3.70 21.64 -1.93
C HIS A 44 3.25 20.23 -1.52
N TYR A 45 2.63 20.11 -0.36
CA TYR A 45 2.09 18.84 0.12
C TYR A 45 0.96 18.31 -0.77
N CYS A 46 0.03 19.16 -1.21
CA CYS A 46 -1.01 18.76 -2.16
C CYS A 46 -0.43 18.21 -3.48
N ARG A 47 0.66 18.80 -3.99
CA ARG A 47 1.35 18.32 -5.20
C ARG A 47 2.06 16.98 -4.97
N MET A 48 2.65 16.81 -3.80
CA MET A 48 3.25 15.53 -3.40
C MET A 48 2.21 14.42 -3.33
N LEU A 49 1.06 14.68 -2.68
CA LEU A 49 -0.08 13.77 -2.61
C LEU A 49 -0.57 13.37 -4.00
N GLN A 50 -0.71 14.32 -4.92
CA GLN A 50 -1.12 14.02 -6.29
C GLN A 50 -0.18 13.02 -6.99
N THR A 51 1.12 13.14 -6.77
CA THR A 51 2.10 12.20 -7.33
C THR A 51 1.94 10.80 -6.72
N LYS A 52 1.68 10.74 -5.41
CA LYS A 52 1.42 9.47 -4.70
C LYS A 52 0.12 8.83 -5.18
N ILE A 53 -0.97 9.59 -5.35
CA ILE A 53 -2.26 9.10 -5.88
C ILE A 53 -2.08 8.48 -7.27
N VAL A 54 -1.35 9.15 -8.18
CA VAL A 54 -1.09 8.61 -9.52
C VAL A 54 -0.31 7.30 -9.46
N ARG A 55 0.69 7.21 -8.56
CA ARG A 55 1.43 5.96 -8.35
C ARG A 55 0.54 4.85 -7.79
N MET A 56 -0.36 5.15 -6.86
CA MET A 56 -1.28 4.15 -6.29
C MET A 56 -2.25 3.63 -7.34
N ARG A 57 -2.87 4.50 -8.15
CA ARG A 57 -3.72 4.05 -9.26
C ARG A 57 -3.00 3.11 -10.23
N ARG A 58 -1.70 3.36 -10.49
CA ARG A 58 -0.89 2.45 -11.32
C ARG A 58 -0.68 1.10 -10.64
N ILE A 59 -0.45 1.07 -9.33
CA ILE A 59 -0.32 -0.16 -8.55
C ILE A 59 -1.65 -0.94 -8.56
N SER A 60 -2.79 -0.29 -8.32
CA SER A 60 -4.11 -0.93 -8.41
C SER A 60 -4.35 -1.53 -9.81
N THR A 61 -3.96 -0.81 -10.85
CA THR A 61 -4.06 -1.31 -12.24
C THR A 61 -3.18 -2.55 -12.46
N LYS A 62 -1.98 -2.60 -11.85
CA LYS A 62 -1.13 -3.79 -11.88
C LYS A 62 -1.82 -4.95 -11.15
N PHE A 63 -2.27 -4.76 -9.92
CA PHE A 63 -2.97 -5.83 -9.19
C PHE A 63 -4.15 -6.38 -9.96
N ARG A 64 -4.98 -5.52 -10.56
CA ARG A 64 -6.10 -5.97 -11.42
C ARG A 64 -5.63 -6.84 -12.59
N ARG A 65 -4.52 -6.49 -13.26
CA ARG A 65 -3.96 -7.33 -14.34
C ARG A 65 -3.46 -8.67 -13.82
N TRP A 66 -2.81 -8.67 -12.66
CA TRP A 66 -2.26 -9.88 -12.05
C TRP A 66 -3.38 -10.85 -11.64
N VAL A 67 -4.48 -10.35 -11.07
CA VAL A 67 -5.67 -11.16 -10.76
C VAL A 67 -6.18 -11.88 -12.01
N VAL A 68 -6.25 -11.17 -13.15
CA VAL A 68 -6.69 -11.78 -14.42
C VAL A 68 -5.72 -12.87 -14.88
N VAL A 69 -4.41 -12.63 -14.78
CA VAL A 69 -3.38 -13.60 -15.15
C VAL A 69 -3.46 -14.86 -14.27
N VAL A 70 -3.55 -14.71 -12.95
CA VAL A 70 -3.66 -15.83 -12.02
C VAL A 70 -4.91 -16.67 -12.31
N ARG A 71 -6.06 -16.03 -12.54
CA ARG A 71 -7.30 -16.72 -12.94
C ARG A 71 -7.16 -17.47 -14.26
N GLN A 72 -6.49 -16.89 -15.24
CA GLN A 72 -6.22 -17.56 -16.52
C GLN A 72 -5.29 -18.76 -16.35
N MET A 73 -4.23 -18.63 -15.55
CA MET A 73 -3.31 -19.73 -15.26
C MET A 73 -4.00 -20.87 -14.51
N ALA A 74 -4.85 -20.56 -13.53
CA ALA A 74 -5.65 -21.53 -12.81
C ALA A 74 -6.62 -22.29 -13.76
N ALA A 75 -7.23 -21.58 -14.72
CA ALA A 75 -8.15 -22.18 -15.70
C ALA A 75 -7.45 -23.10 -16.73
N ILE A 76 -6.18 -22.85 -17.06
CA ILE A 76 -5.42 -23.64 -18.04
C ILE A 76 -4.87 -24.94 -17.43
N GLY A 77 -5.12 -25.20 -16.13
CA GLY A 77 -4.78 -26.47 -15.49
C GLY A 77 -3.29 -26.61 -15.21
N ALA A 78 -2.66 -25.58 -14.69
CA ALA A 78 -1.23 -25.58 -14.42
C ALA A 78 -0.90 -26.24 -13.07
N GLU A 79 -0.88 -27.57 -13.06
CA GLU A 79 -0.44 -28.41 -11.93
C GLU A 79 1.07 -28.36 -11.63
N ARG A 80 1.75 -27.27 -11.99
CA ARG A 80 3.20 -27.22 -11.88
C ARG A 80 3.58 -26.75 -10.49
N LEU A 81 4.33 -27.60 -9.77
CA LEU A 81 5.03 -27.28 -8.53
C LEU A 81 5.84 -25.98 -8.61
N GLU A 82 6.36 -25.64 -9.79
CA GLU A 82 7.09 -24.38 -10.05
C GLU A 82 6.22 -23.12 -9.84
N MET A 83 4.89 -23.23 -9.91
CA MET A 83 3.98 -22.11 -9.60
C MET A 83 3.85 -21.85 -8.10
N LEU A 84 4.06 -22.86 -7.25
CA LEU A 84 3.88 -22.72 -5.80
C LEU A 84 4.92 -21.76 -5.19
N ASP A 85 6.17 -21.84 -5.67
CA ASP A 85 7.23 -20.91 -5.27
C ASP A 85 7.00 -19.48 -5.83
N LEU A 86 6.43 -19.39 -7.04
CA LEU A 86 6.05 -18.11 -7.64
C LEU A 86 4.91 -17.44 -6.85
N ASP A 87 3.91 -18.22 -6.44
CA ASP A 87 2.74 -17.77 -5.68
C ASP A 87 3.13 -17.29 -4.28
N LYS A 88 4.10 -17.97 -3.64
CA LYS A 88 4.68 -17.52 -2.37
C LYS A 88 5.45 -16.20 -2.51
N GLY A 89 6.36 -16.10 -3.49
CA GLY A 89 7.10 -14.86 -3.73
C GLY A 89 6.20 -13.68 -4.10
N LEU A 90 5.11 -13.95 -4.82
CA LEU A 90 4.09 -12.96 -5.12
C LEU A 90 3.31 -12.55 -3.87
N THR A 91 2.91 -13.50 -3.03
CA THR A 91 2.21 -13.21 -1.78
C THR A 91 3.03 -12.31 -0.86
N ASP A 92 4.33 -12.59 -0.71
CA ASP A 92 5.25 -11.77 0.08
C ASP A 92 5.40 -10.35 -0.51
N ALA A 93 5.50 -10.23 -1.83
CA ALA A 93 5.57 -8.93 -2.51
C ALA A 93 4.27 -8.13 -2.37
N VAL A 94 3.11 -8.79 -2.42
CA VAL A 94 1.79 -8.19 -2.20
C VAL A 94 1.67 -7.71 -0.77
N GLU A 95 2.07 -8.53 0.20
CA GLU A 95 2.01 -8.19 1.63
C GLU A 95 2.95 -7.02 1.97
N SER A 96 4.18 -7.03 1.45
CA SER A 96 5.12 -5.91 1.59
C SER A 96 4.57 -4.61 1.00
N THR A 97 3.92 -4.70 -0.17
CA THR A 97 3.27 -3.55 -0.80
C THR A 97 2.11 -3.06 0.07
N ARG A 98 1.26 -3.97 0.58
CA ARG A 98 0.13 -3.65 1.46
C ARG A 98 0.61 -2.92 2.73
N GLN A 99 1.65 -3.44 3.39
CA GLN A 99 2.24 -2.80 4.55
C GLN A 99 2.74 -1.38 4.25
N SER A 100 3.45 -1.21 3.13
CA SER A 100 3.91 0.11 2.68
C SER A 100 2.77 1.10 2.38
N LEU A 101 1.61 0.61 1.91
CA LEU A 101 0.42 1.42 1.68
C LEU A 101 -0.21 1.89 2.99
N TRP A 102 -0.27 1.02 4.01
CA TRP A 102 -0.75 1.37 5.35
C TRP A 102 0.13 2.41 6.01
N GLU A 103 1.46 2.22 5.95
CA GLU A 103 2.41 3.21 6.48
C GLU A 103 2.25 4.58 5.80
N LEU A 104 2.04 4.60 4.48
CA LEU A 104 1.76 5.85 3.77
C LEU A 104 0.45 6.50 4.24
N ARG A 105 -0.60 5.70 4.48
CA ARG A 105 -1.87 6.20 5.03
C ARG A 105 -1.65 6.86 6.38
N ASP A 106 -0.93 6.19 7.29
CA ASP A 106 -0.70 6.68 8.63
C ASP A 106 0.12 7.98 8.60
N CYS A 107 1.19 8.03 7.81
CA CYS A 107 1.92 9.27 7.56
C CYS A 107 1.00 10.39 7.03
N CYS A 108 0.05 10.11 6.14
CA CYS A 108 -0.83 11.16 5.63
C CYS A 108 -1.81 11.68 6.69
N LEU A 109 -2.32 10.80 7.56
CA LEU A 109 -3.18 11.18 8.68
C LEU A 109 -2.41 12.03 9.70
N GLU A 110 -1.18 11.66 10.03
CA GLU A 110 -0.30 12.44 10.90
C GLU A 110 -0.12 13.86 10.35
N ILE A 111 0.14 14.00 9.06
CA ILE A 111 0.34 15.32 8.43
C ILE A 111 -0.90 16.20 8.53
N ASP A 112 -2.10 15.64 8.33
CA ASP A 112 -3.35 16.39 8.48
C ASP A 112 -3.57 16.83 9.93
N THR A 113 -3.31 15.95 10.91
CA THR A 113 -3.35 16.35 12.32
C THR A 113 -2.37 17.45 12.65
N MET A 114 -1.17 17.44 12.06
CA MET A 114 -0.19 18.51 12.22
C MET A 114 -0.67 19.85 11.61
N PHE A 115 -1.28 19.82 10.42
CA PHE A 115 -1.89 21.01 9.80
C PHE A 115 -3.07 21.55 10.64
N ALA A 116 -3.88 20.66 11.21
CA ALA A 116 -5.00 21.02 12.08
C ALA A 116 -4.52 21.67 13.40
N GLN A 117 -3.46 21.15 14.02
CA GLN A 117 -2.82 21.75 15.20
C GLN A 117 -2.25 23.14 14.94
N LEU A 118 -2.00 23.50 13.68
CA LEU A 118 -1.57 24.82 13.26
C LEU A 118 -2.75 25.78 13.00
N GLY A 119 -3.99 25.30 13.15
CA GLY A 119 -5.20 26.05 12.81
C GLY A 119 -5.38 26.25 11.31
N TYR A 120 -4.70 25.46 10.47
CA TYR A 120 -4.79 25.56 9.02
C TYR A 120 -5.64 24.42 8.46
N VAL A 121 -6.86 24.75 8.03
CA VAL A 121 -7.78 23.81 7.39
C VAL A 121 -7.93 24.18 5.92
N SER A 122 -7.72 23.22 5.02
CA SER A 122 -7.87 23.42 3.58
C SER A 122 -8.78 22.34 3.00
N ALA A 123 -9.92 22.76 2.45
CA ALA A 123 -10.86 21.84 1.79
C ALA A 123 -10.20 21.10 0.60
N ARG A 124 -9.27 21.75 -0.10
CA ARG A 124 -8.51 21.11 -1.18
C ARG A 124 -7.60 20.00 -0.66
N LEU A 125 -6.96 20.22 0.50
CA LEU A 125 -6.10 19.23 1.13
C LEU A 125 -6.91 18.01 1.56
N GLN A 126 -8.02 18.23 2.27
CA GLN A 126 -8.92 17.18 2.73
C GLN A 126 -9.46 16.32 1.56
N ARG A 127 -9.90 16.96 0.46
CA ARG A 127 -10.34 16.23 -0.73
C ARG A 127 -9.23 15.35 -1.31
N ARG A 128 -8.01 15.87 -1.44
CA ARG A 128 -6.87 15.10 -1.98
C ARG A 128 -6.45 13.97 -1.05
N GLN A 129 -6.56 14.17 0.25
CA GLN A 129 -6.27 13.13 1.23
C GLN A 129 -7.33 12.02 1.18
N GLN A 130 -8.62 12.37 1.09
CA GLN A 130 -9.69 11.40 0.88
C GLN A 130 -9.48 10.58 -0.40
N GLU A 131 -9.14 11.25 -1.52
CA GLU A 131 -8.80 10.56 -2.77
C GLU A 131 -7.62 9.59 -2.63
N LEU A 132 -6.59 9.95 -1.84
CA LEU A 132 -5.45 9.07 -1.58
C LEU A 132 -5.87 7.88 -0.72
N LEU A 133 -6.61 8.11 0.36
CA LEU A 133 -7.08 7.07 1.26
C LEU A 133 -7.96 6.07 0.51
N GLN A 134 -8.86 6.55 -0.36
CA GLN A 134 -9.66 5.70 -1.22
C GLN A 134 -8.79 4.86 -2.17
N ALA A 135 -7.81 5.48 -2.84
CA ALA A 135 -6.90 4.74 -3.72
C ALA A 135 -6.04 3.68 -2.98
N ILE A 136 -5.70 3.93 -1.71
CA ILE A 136 -5.03 2.95 -0.85
C ILE A 136 -5.97 1.79 -0.53
N SER A 137 -7.19 2.09 -0.07
CA SER A 137 -8.22 1.09 0.21
C SER A 137 -8.50 0.20 -1.01
N ASP A 138 -8.76 0.79 -2.17
CA ASP A 138 -9.00 0.07 -3.42
C ASP A 138 -7.83 -0.87 -3.77
N SER A 139 -6.59 -0.42 -3.54
CA SER A 139 -5.39 -1.21 -3.80
C SER A 139 -5.25 -2.38 -2.82
N CYS A 140 -5.56 -2.16 -1.54
CA CYS A 140 -5.53 -3.18 -0.51
C CYS A 140 -6.63 -4.24 -0.72
N GLU A 141 -7.82 -3.82 -1.15
CA GLU A 141 -8.91 -4.74 -1.50
C GLU A 141 -8.50 -5.63 -2.69
N LEU A 142 -7.95 -5.05 -3.76
CA LEU A 142 -7.45 -5.81 -4.91
C LEU A 142 -6.31 -6.75 -4.54
N ALA A 143 -5.40 -6.33 -3.65
CA ALA A 143 -4.36 -7.17 -3.10
C ALA A 143 -4.95 -8.36 -2.32
N GLY A 144 -5.98 -8.14 -1.51
CA GLY A 144 -6.68 -9.20 -0.78
C GLY A 144 -7.38 -10.20 -1.72
N VAL A 145 -8.01 -9.72 -2.79
CA VAL A 145 -8.58 -10.60 -3.83
C VAL A 145 -7.49 -11.44 -4.48
N LEU A 146 -6.36 -10.83 -4.83
CA LEU A 146 -5.23 -11.55 -5.43
C LEU A 146 -4.68 -12.63 -4.48
N GLN A 147 -4.50 -12.32 -3.19
CA GLN A 147 -4.06 -13.29 -2.18
C GLN A 147 -5.05 -14.45 -2.03
N ALA A 148 -6.37 -14.16 -2.03
CA ALA A 148 -7.38 -15.20 -1.95
C ALA A 148 -7.32 -16.17 -3.15
N GLU A 149 -7.19 -15.64 -4.37
CA GLU A 149 -7.06 -16.44 -5.59
C GLU A 149 -5.78 -17.29 -5.58
N LEU A 150 -4.65 -16.72 -5.16
CA LEU A 150 -3.39 -17.48 -5.00
C LEU A 150 -3.54 -18.60 -3.97
N SER A 151 -4.13 -18.32 -2.81
CA SER A 151 -4.34 -19.34 -1.78
C SER A 151 -5.29 -20.46 -2.23
N ALA A 152 -6.28 -20.14 -3.06
CA ALA A 152 -7.17 -21.14 -3.65
C ALA A 152 -6.42 -22.04 -4.64
N HIS A 153 -5.55 -21.45 -5.46
CA HIS A 153 -4.67 -22.17 -6.37
C HIS A 153 -3.70 -23.09 -5.61
N ASP A 154 -3.00 -22.58 -4.60
CA ASP A 154 -2.07 -23.35 -3.76
C ASP A 154 -2.77 -24.56 -3.11
N ASN A 155 -3.96 -24.35 -2.54
CA ASN A 155 -4.74 -25.42 -1.92
C ASN A 155 -5.16 -26.50 -2.93
N ALA A 156 -5.53 -26.11 -4.16
CA ALA A 156 -5.88 -27.05 -5.21
C ALA A 156 -4.68 -27.89 -5.66
N VAL A 157 -3.51 -27.26 -5.83
CA VAL A 157 -2.25 -27.96 -6.17
C VAL A 157 -1.84 -28.91 -5.04
N LEU A 158 -1.89 -28.46 -3.79
CA LEU A 158 -1.55 -29.29 -2.63
C LEU A 158 -2.51 -30.49 -2.46
N ALA A 159 -3.80 -30.31 -2.71
CA ALA A 159 -4.76 -31.41 -2.69
C ALA A 159 -4.40 -32.48 -3.75
N ARG A 160 -4.08 -32.04 -4.97
CA ARG A 160 -3.70 -32.95 -6.05
C ARG A 160 -2.39 -33.70 -5.77
N LEU A 161 -1.40 -33.04 -5.19
CA LEU A 161 -0.16 -33.69 -4.76
C LEU A 161 -0.40 -34.75 -3.68
N ARG A 162 -1.34 -34.52 -2.77
CA ARG A 162 -1.74 -35.52 -1.75
C ARG A 162 -2.41 -36.72 -2.40
N ASP A 163 -3.29 -36.49 -3.37
CA ASP A 163 -3.97 -37.57 -4.10
C ASP A 163 -2.97 -38.43 -4.88
N LEU A 164 -2.03 -37.82 -5.60
CA LEU A 164 -0.96 -38.52 -6.31
C LEU A 164 -0.11 -39.37 -5.36
N ARG A 165 0.30 -38.79 -4.22
CA ARG A 165 1.09 -39.51 -3.22
C ARG A 165 0.32 -40.66 -2.57
N ALA A 166 -0.99 -40.50 -2.37
CA ALA A 166 -1.86 -41.56 -1.87
C ALA A 166 -2.01 -42.71 -2.89
N GLN A 167 -2.09 -42.39 -4.18
CA GLN A 167 -2.12 -43.37 -5.26
C GLN A 167 -0.80 -44.15 -5.36
N GLU A 168 0.35 -43.47 -5.25
CA GLU A 168 1.67 -44.12 -5.23
C GLU A 168 1.83 -45.08 -4.04
N LEU A 169 1.39 -44.66 -2.85
CA LEU A 169 1.42 -45.51 -1.66
C LEU A 169 0.47 -46.72 -1.77
N ALA A 170 -0.69 -46.55 -2.42
CA ALA A 170 -1.61 -47.65 -2.70
C ALA A 170 -1.07 -48.62 -3.77
N ALA A 171 -0.32 -48.11 -4.75
CA ALA A 171 0.34 -48.92 -5.79
C ALA A 171 1.55 -49.73 -5.24
N CYS A 172 2.19 -49.25 -4.17
CA CYS A 172 3.28 -49.95 -3.47
C CYS A 172 2.80 -50.87 -2.31
N GLY A 173 1.52 -51.28 -2.31
CA GLY A 173 0.98 -52.25 -1.35
C GLY A 173 1.72 -53.60 -1.33
N PRO A 174 1.68 -54.34 -0.21
CA PRO A 174 2.71 -55.30 0.20
C PRO A 174 2.91 -56.40 -0.84
N LEU A 175 4.18 -56.69 -1.17
CA LEU A 175 4.58 -57.91 -1.86
C LEU A 175 3.87 -59.09 -1.19
N PRO A 176 3.16 -59.96 -1.94
CA PRO A 176 2.62 -61.18 -1.36
C PRO A 176 3.82 -62.00 -0.88
N GLY A 177 3.99 -62.08 0.45
CA GLY A 177 4.89 -63.03 1.07
C GLY A 177 4.40 -64.43 0.74
N GLY A 178 5.06 -65.05 -0.23
CA GLY A 178 4.99 -66.49 -0.52
C GLY A 178 6.20 -67.18 0.07
#